data_AF-A0A9Q3XP72-F1
#
_entry.id   AF-A0A9Q3XP72-F1
#
_cell.length_a   1.000
_cell.length_b   1.000
_cell.length_c   1.000
_cell.angle_alpha   90.00
_cell.angle_beta   90.00
_cell.angle_gamma   90.00
#
_symmetry.space_group_name_H-M   'P 1'
#
loop_
_entity.id
_entity.type
_entity.pdbx_description
1 polymer ?
#
loop_
_entity_poly.entity_id
_entity_poly.type
_entity_poly.pdbx_seq_one_letter_code
_entity_poly.pdbx_strand_id
1 'polypeptide(L)'
;MMNRRRRLHLMNGVWHEEAPATCSNGHVLQARSVLVGARSCSCGIGHHRTHHCRTCGDTVFTPALGEGCRDGSFDGRANRARGEGSGTGQQ
;
A
#
# COMPACT_ATOMS: atom_id res chain seq x y z
N MET A 1 -6.73 -4.64 20.76
CA MET A 1 -5.47 -4.62 19.98
C MET A 1 -5.70 -5.40 18.69
N MET A 2 -5.96 -4.74 17.55
CA MET A 2 -6.05 -5.47 16.27
C MET A 2 -4.68 -6.06 15.92
N ASN A 3 -4.65 -7.36 15.65
CA ASN A 3 -3.46 -8.11 15.32
C ASN A 3 -3.01 -7.72 13.90
N ARG A 4 -2.06 -6.78 13.78
CA ARG A 4 -1.59 -6.21 12.50
C ARG A 4 -0.58 -7.11 11.78
N ARG A 5 -0.51 -8.39 12.15
CA ARG A 5 0.35 -9.37 11.48
C ARG A 5 -0.27 -9.73 10.14
N ARG A 6 0.57 -10.07 9.17
CA ARG A 6 0.11 -10.68 7.93
C ARG A 6 -0.72 -11.92 8.24
N ARG A 7 -1.95 -11.94 7.74
CA ARG A 7 -2.81 -13.12 7.80
C ARG A 7 -2.43 -14.02 6.65
N LEU A 8 -1.79 -15.13 6.99
CA LEU A 8 -1.41 -16.16 6.03
C LEU A 8 -2.42 -17.29 6.09
N HIS A 9 -2.79 -17.82 4.92
CA HIS A 9 -3.62 -19.00 4.77
C HIS A 9 -2.93 -20.01 3.85
N LEU A 10 -3.14 -21.29 4.12
CA LEU A 10 -2.54 -22.36 3.35
C LEU A 10 -3.43 -22.69 2.15
N MET A 11 -2.88 -22.60 0.94
CA MET A 11 -3.51 -23.07 -0.29
C MET A 11 -2.51 -23.92 -1.05
N ASN A 12 -2.93 -25.13 -1.46
CA ASN A 12 -2.09 -26.06 -2.23
C ASN A 12 -0.70 -26.31 -1.59
N GLY A 13 -0.64 -26.35 -0.25
CA GLY A 13 0.62 -26.54 0.50
C GLY A 13 1.53 -25.31 0.58
N VAL A 14 1.11 -24.15 0.06
CA VAL A 14 1.86 -22.90 0.07
C VAL A 14 1.15 -21.86 0.93
N TRP A 15 1.92 -21.05 1.64
CA TRP A 15 1.38 -19.96 2.45
C TRP A 15 1.14 -18.72 1.59
N HIS A 16 -0.11 -18.24 1.58
CA HIS A 16 -0.53 -17.06 0.85
C HIS A 16 -1.00 -15.97 1.80
N GLU A 17 -0.69 -14.73 1.49
CA GLU A 17 -1.28 -13.57 2.15
C GLU A 17 -2.72 -13.37 1.66
N GLU A 18 -3.63 -13.07 2.58
CA GLU A 18 -5.04 -12.78 2.24
C GLU A 18 -5.15 -11.45 1.48
N ALA A 19 -5.42 -11.52 0.18
CA ALA A 19 -5.65 -10.35 -0.65
C ALA A 19 -7.09 -9.82 -0.48
N PRO A 20 -7.31 -8.49 -0.51
CA PRO A 20 -8.65 -7.93 -0.49
C PRO A 20 -9.39 -8.25 -1.80
N ALA A 21 -10.66 -8.62 -1.69
CA ALA A 21 -11.50 -8.90 -2.86
C ALA A 21 -11.96 -7.62 -3.58
N THR A 22 -12.03 -6.49 -2.87
CA THR A 22 -12.51 -5.21 -3.40
C THR A 22 -11.62 -4.04 -2.96
N CYS A 23 -11.61 -2.97 -3.76
CA CYS A 23 -11.08 -1.69 -3.30
C CYS A 23 -12.08 -0.96 -2.39
N SER A 24 -11.66 0.16 -1.79
CA SER A 24 -12.50 0.95 -0.89
C SER A 24 -13.75 1.51 -1.59
N ASN A 25 -13.70 1.65 -2.92
CA ASN A 25 -14.82 2.08 -3.76
C ASN A 25 -15.70 0.92 -4.28
N GLY A 26 -15.45 -0.32 -3.83
CA GLY A 26 -16.29 -1.49 -4.17
C GLY A 26 -15.96 -2.19 -5.49
N HIS A 27 -14.96 -1.74 -6.26
CA HIS A 27 -14.54 -2.47 -7.47
C HIS A 27 -13.84 -3.78 -7.12
N VAL A 28 -14.17 -4.85 -7.84
CA VAL A 28 -13.55 -6.17 -7.69
C VAL A 28 -12.08 -6.11 -8.10
N LEU A 29 -11.19 -6.59 -7.21
CA LEU A 29 -9.74 -6.67 -7.43
C LEU A 29 -9.36 -8.07 -7.89
N GLN A 30 -9.49 -8.28 -9.19
CA GLN A 30 -9.11 -9.52 -9.87
C GLN A 30 -7.96 -9.31 -10.87
N ALA A 31 -7.51 -10.40 -11.49
CA ALA A 31 -6.50 -10.36 -12.55
C ALA A 31 -6.77 -9.22 -13.55
N ARG A 32 -5.72 -8.48 -13.92
CA ARG A 32 -5.74 -7.34 -14.86
C ARG A 32 -6.46 -6.07 -14.37
N SER A 33 -7.27 -6.13 -13.31
CA SER A 33 -7.95 -4.97 -12.70
C SER A 33 -7.20 -4.37 -11.49
N VAL A 34 -6.19 -5.08 -10.99
CA VAL A 34 -5.36 -4.67 -9.86
C VAL A 34 -3.87 -4.75 -10.20
N LEU A 35 -3.10 -3.77 -9.75
CA LEU A 35 -1.64 -3.86 -9.69
C LEU A 35 -1.24 -4.18 -8.25
N VAL A 36 -0.57 -5.31 -8.06
CA VAL A 36 -0.10 -5.74 -6.74
C VAL A 36 1.36 -5.34 -6.58
N GLY A 37 1.67 -4.66 -5.49
CA GLY A 37 3.01 -4.19 -5.16
C GLY A 37 3.34 -4.38 -3.69
N ALA A 38 4.51 -3.87 -3.28
CA ALA A 38 4.92 -3.81 -1.89
C ALA A 38 5.44 -2.40 -1.58
N ARG A 39 5.01 -1.86 -0.44
CA ARG A 39 5.47 -0.58 0.09
C ARG A 39 6.21 -0.82 1.39
N SER A 40 7.50 -0.50 1.41
CA SER A 40 8.33 -0.52 2.60
C SER A 40 7.73 0.36 3.70
N CYS A 41 7.80 -0.11 4.94
CA CYS A 41 7.24 0.57 6.08
C CYS A 41 8.10 0.29 7.30
N SER A 42 8.37 1.32 8.09
CA SER A 42 9.16 1.20 9.33
C SER A 42 8.39 0.58 10.48
N CYS A 43 7.13 0.20 10.28
CA CYS A 43 6.40 -0.58 11.28
C CYS A 43 7.07 -1.97 11.40
N GLY A 44 6.85 -2.67 12.52
CA GLY A 44 7.45 -4.00 12.77
C GLY A 44 7.09 -5.13 11.78
N ILE A 45 6.42 -4.81 10.66
CA ILE A 45 6.08 -5.72 9.57
C ILE A 45 7.11 -5.60 8.42
N GLY A 46 7.84 -4.48 8.33
CA GLY A 46 8.86 -4.20 7.30
C GLY A 46 8.30 -3.71 5.95
N HIS A 47 7.16 -4.24 5.51
CA HIS A 47 6.44 -3.74 4.33
C HIS A 47 4.96 -4.12 4.37
N HIS A 48 4.12 -3.33 3.67
CA HIS A 48 2.73 -3.65 3.39
C HIS A 48 2.59 -3.99 1.90
N ARG A 49 1.79 -5.00 1.57
CA ARG A 49 1.35 -5.24 0.20
C ARG A 49 0.37 -4.14 -0.22
N THR A 50 0.46 -3.70 -1.46
CA THR A 50 -0.44 -2.69 -2.04
C THR A 50 -1.26 -3.31 -3.14
N HIS A 51 -2.55 -2.96 -3.20
CA HIS A 51 -3.48 -3.39 -4.22
C HIS A 51 -4.07 -2.14 -4.87
N HIS A 52 -3.46 -1.72 -5.98
CA HIS A 52 -3.86 -0.53 -6.72
C HIS A 52 -4.95 -0.87 -7.75
N CYS A 53 -6.14 -0.35 -7.54
CA CYS A 53 -7.29 -0.54 -8.43
C CYS A 53 -7.06 0.23 -9.73
N ARG A 54 -6.99 -0.48 -10.85
CA ARG A 54 -6.83 0.16 -12.17
C ARG A 54 -8.07 0.87 -12.67
N THR A 55 -9.24 0.59 -12.07
CA THR A 55 -10.50 1.22 -12.45
C THR A 55 -10.63 2.62 -11.86
N CYS A 56 -10.30 2.82 -10.58
CA CYS A 56 -10.52 4.10 -9.89
C CYS A 56 -9.26 4.72 -9.24
N GLY A 57 -8.12 4.04 -9.30
CA GLY A 57 -6.86 4.52 -8.71
C GLY A 57 -6.72 4.35 -7.20
N ASP A 58 -7.75 3.84 -6.51
CA ASP A 58 -7.69 3.55 -5.08
C ASP A 58 -6.60 2.51 -4.76
N THR A 59 -5.92 2.66 -3.62
CA THR A 59 -4.86 1.74 -3.20
C THR A 59 -5.13 1.21 -1.80
N VAL A 60 -5.38 -0.10 -1.71
CA VAL A 60 -5.60 -0.80 -0.44
C VAL A 60 -4.30 -1.44 0.05
N PHE A 61 -4.06 -1.37 1.36
CA PHE A 61 -2.89 -1.94 2.01
C PHE A 61 -3.24 -3.23 2.76
N THR A 62 -2.40 -4.25 2.61
CA THR A 62 -2.48 -5.49 3.39
C THR A 62 -1.15 -5.75 4.11
N PRO A 63 -1.14 -5.89 5.44
CA PRO A 63 -2.21 -5.49 6.37
C PRO A 63 -2.55 -4.00 6.24
N ALA A 64 -3.72 -3.58 6.76
CA ALA A 64 -4.10 -2.17 6.76
C ALA A 64 -3.06 -1.30 7.49
N LEU A 65 -2.89 -0.06 7.02
CA LEU A 65 -2.02 0.90 7.70
C LEU A 65 -2.64 1.27 9.07
N GLY A 66 -1.78 1.50 10.06
CA GLY A 66 -2.17 2.03 11.36
C GLY A 66 -1.28 3.19 11.78
N GLU A 67 -1.46 3.71 13.00
CA GLU A 67 -0.80 4.93 13.49
C GLU A 67 0.74 4.89 13.45
N GLY A 68 1.36 3.70 13.56
CA GLY A 68 2.81 3.53 13.49
C GLY A 68 3.36 3.33 12.07
N CYS A 69 2.50 3.32 11.05
CA CYS A 69 2.92 3.17 9.67
C CYS A 69 3.39 4.51 9.13
N ARG A 70 4.67 4.59 8.77
CA ARG A 70 5.26 5.75 8.10
C ARG A 70 5.57 5.39 6.66
N ASP A 71 5.44 6.36 5.77
CA ASP A 71 5.82 6.20 4.39
C ASP A 71 7.32 5.90 4.33
N GLY A 72 7.67 4.66 3.95
CA GLY A 72 9.05 4.28 3.72
C GLY A 72 9.58 4.90 2.43
N SER A 73 9.51 6.22 2.27
CA SER A 73 10.40 6.93 1.36
C SER A 73 11.81 6.58 1.83
N PHE A 74 12.39 5.58 1.18
CA PHE A 74 13.59 4.85 1.59
C PHE A 74 14.74 5.78 2.02
N ASP A 75 14.77 7.00 1.48
CA ASP A 75 15.73 8.07 1.79
C ASP A 75 15.14 9.49 1.62
N GLY A 76 13.82 9.66 1.76
CA GLY A 76 13.17 10.97 1.66
C GLY A 76 13.08 11.59 0.25
N ARG A 77 13.70 11.02 -0.80
CA ARG A 77 13.66 11.63 -2.16
C ARG A 77 12.26 11.66 -2.77
N ALA A 78 11.41 10.69 -2.46
CA ALA A 78 10.04 10.64 -2.99
C ALA A 78 9.16 11.82 -2.53
N ASN A 79 9.44 12.38 -1.33
CA ASN A 79 8.69 13.53 -0.81
C ASN A 79 9.15 14.88 -1.36
N ARG A 80 10.40 14.99 -1.85
CA ARG A 80 10.92 16.23 -2.46
C ARG A 80 10.24 16.57 -3.79
N ALA A 81 9.90 15.55 -4.58
CA ALA A 81 9.24 15.72 -5.88
C ALA A 81 7.82 16.33 -5.81
N ARG A 82 7.19 16.39 -4.62
CA ARG A 82 5.89 17.06 -4.41
C ARG A 82 6.01 18.49 -3.89
N GLY A 83 7.22 18.96 -3.54
CA GLY A 83 7.46 20.30 -3.00
C GLY A 83 7.86 21.36 -4.03
N GLU A 84 8.23 20.97 -5.25
CA GLU A 84 8.72 21.88 -6.29
C GLU A 84 7.62 22.12 -7.33
N GLY A 85 6.59 22.86 -6.95
CA GLY A 85 5.44 23.12 -7.84
C GLY A 85 4.46 24.19 -7.37
N SER A 86 4.86 25.11 -6.51
CA SER A 86 4.06 26.31 -6.20
C SER A 86 4.98 27.53 -6.22
N GLY A 87 4.68 28.47 -7.13
CA GLY A 87 5.44 29.68 -7.46
C GLY A 87 5.78 30.56 -6.24
N THR A 88 6.58 31.62 -6.35
CA THR A 88 6.54 32.75 -7.29
C THR A 88 7.80 33.59 -6.99
N GLY A 89 8.29 34.40 -7.94
CA GLY A 89 9.55 35.13 -7.80
C GLY A 89 9.62 36.24 -6.75
N GLN A 90 10.67 37.06 -6.89
CA GLN A 90 11.07 38.27 -6.13
C GLN A 90 12.07 37.94 -5.00
N GLN A 91 13.28 38.52 -4.88
CA GLN A 91 13.95 39.67 -5.50
C GLN A 91 15.47 39.44 -5.47
#